data_AF-A0A1J0LQU0-F1
#
_entry.id   AF-A0A1J0LQU0-F1
#
_cell.length_a   1.000
_cell.length_b   1.000
_cell.length_c   1.000
_cell.angle_alpha   90.00
_cell.angle_beta   90.00
_cell.angle_gamma   90.00
#
_symmetry.space_group_name_H-M   'P 1'
#
loop_
_entity.id
_entity.type
_entity.pdbx_description
1 polymer ?
#
loop_
_entity_poly.entity_id
_entity_poly.type
_entity_poly.pdbx_seq_one_letter_code
_entity_poly.pdbx_strand_id
1 'polypeptide(L)'
;MRDKALAALERKGLLVREKDPKDGRRFRLAPTAEGGRLAEALKGYAQPLRKALAGVDAEALLIPLMALLEGLVRQGVMADTGLCLTCRHLRREGGFYCALLRLHLAPEDLRLACPDHAPA
;
A
#
# COMPACT_ATOMS: atom_id res chain seq x y z
N MET A 1 9.43 -18.03 -2.71
CA MET A 1 9.55 -16.56 -2.64
C MET A 1 8.96 -16.09 -1.32
N ARG A 2 9.77 -15.52 -0.41
CA ARG A 2 9.29 -15.12 0.93
C ARG A 2 8.58 -13.76 0.77
N ASP A 3 7.27 -13.75 0.90
CA ASP A 3 6.46 -12.53 0.82
C ASP A 3 7.03 -11.46 1.77
N LYS A 4 7.34 -10.26 1.24
CA LYS A 4 7.92 -9.15 2.00
C LYS A 4 7.02 -8.74 3.16
N ALA A 5 5.69 -8.83 2.97
CA ALA A 5 4.72 -8.50 4.00
C ALA A 5 4.78 -9.51 5.16
N LEU A 6 4.75 -10.81 4.86
CA LEU A 6 4.82 -11.86 5.89
C LEU A 6 6.15 -11.79 6.67
N ALA A 7 7.26 -11.61 5.96
CA ALA A 7 8.56 -11.46 6.60
C ALA A 7 8.63 -10.21 7.49
N ALA A 8 7.96 -9.11 7.13
CA ALA A 8 7.89 -7.92 7.96
C ALA A 8 7.05 -8.15 9.22
N LEU A 9 5.93 -8.86 9.11
CA LEU A 9 5.08 -9.22 10.25
C LEU A 9 5.78 -10.19 11.20
N GLU A 10 6.55 -11.16 10.69
CA GLU A 10 7.42 -12.03 11.51
C GLU A 10 8.49 -11.20 12.24
N ARG A 11 9.19 -10.29 11.55
CA ARG A 11 10.18 -9.39 12.19
C ARG A 11 9.57 -8.47 13.26
N LYS A 12 8.31 -8.09 13.09
CA LYS A 12 7.55 -7.30 14.07
C LYS A 12 7.01 -8.14 15.24
N GLY A 13 7.24 -9.45 15.26
CA GLY A 13 6.72 -10.34 16.32
C GLY A 13 5.21 -10.56 16.26
N LEU A 14 4.56 -10.22 15.14
CA LEU A 14 3.10 -10.35 14.97
C LEU A 14 2.70 -11.71 14.39
N LEU A 15 3.63 -12.41 13.74
CA LEU A 15 3.46 -13.77 13.24
C LEU A 15 4.58 -14.68 13.75
N VAL A 16 4.24 -15.96 13.94
CA VAL A 16 5.18 -17.04 14.21
C VAL A 16 5.04 -18.14 13.15
N ARG A 17 6.17 -18.77 12.80
CA ARG A 17 6.19 -19.98 11.97
C ARG A 17 6.16 -21.22 12.86
N GLU A 18 5.18 -22.06 12.63
CA GLU A 18 5.02 -23.34 13.30
C GLU A 18 5.10 -24.47 12.28
N LYS A 19 5.70 -25.61 12.65
CA LYS A 19 5.65 -26.80 11.79
C LYS A 19 4.20 -27.25 11.65
N ASP A 20 3.80 -27.61 10.44
CA ASP A 20 2.49 -28.18 10.22
C ASP A 20 2.41 -29.55 10.94
N PRO A 21 1.47 -29.74 11.88
CA PRO A 21 1.36 -31.00 12.62
C PRO A 21 0.92 -32.18 11.74
N LYS A 22 0.41 -31.92 10.53
CA LYS A 22 0.00 -32.94 9.55
C LYS A 22 1.06 -33.22 8.48
N ASP A 23 2.02 -32.32 8.28
CA ASP A 23 3.12 -32.49 7.32
C ASP A 23 4.33 -31.67 7.77
N GLY A 24 5.28 -32.30 8.48
CA GLY A 24 6.44 -31.61 9.07
C GLY A 24 7.40 -30.94 8.07
N ARG A 25 7.17 -31.12 6.76
CA ARG A 25 7.86 -30.40 5.68
C ARG A 25 7.26 -29.02 5.39
N ARG A 26 6.07 -28.74 5.91
CA ARG A 26 5.35 -27.47 5.75
C ARG A 26 5.44 -26.64 7.02
N PHE A 27 5.36 -25.33 6.83
CA PHE A 27 5.20 -24.36 7.91
C PHE A 27 3.87 -23.66 7.76
N ARG A 28 3.20 -23.44 8.89
CA ARG A 28 2.04 -22.57 9.01
C ARG A 28 2.47 -21.27 9.66
N LEU A 29 1.82 -20.19 9.28
CA LEU A 29 1.94 -18.90 9.96
C LEU A 29 0.76 -18.77 10.91
N ALA A 30 1.05 -18.52 12.17
CA ALA A 30 0.05 -18.22 13.19
C ALA A 30 0.29 -16.81 13.73
N PRO A 31 -0.77 -16.04 14.05
CA PRO A 31 -0.60 -14.80 14.79
C PRO A 31 -0.11 -15.09 16.20
N THR A 32 0.80 -14.25 16.70
CA THR A 32 1.16 -14.25 18.13
C THR A 32 0.00 -13.69 18.94
N ALA A 33 0.06 -13.76 20.28
CA ALA A 33 -0.94 -13.11 21.13
C ALA A 33 -1.04 -11.60 20.86
N GLU A 34 0.09 -10.94 20.57
CA GLU A 34 0.11 -9.54 20.15
C GLU A 34 -0.49 -9.35 18.76
N GLY A 35 -0.09 -10.17 17.79
CA GLY A 35 -0.67 -10.15 16.43
C GLY A 35 -2.19 -10.36 16.44
N GLY A 36 -2.68 -11.25 17.29
CA GLY A 36 -4.11 -11.52 17.48
C GLY A 36 -4.86 -10.33 18.07
N ARG A 37 -4.32 -9.70 19.13
CA ARG A 37 -4.92 -8.49 19.71
C ARG A 37 -4.97 -7.33 18.71
N LEU A 38 -3.88 -7.12 17.96
CA LEU A 38 -3.83 -6.08 16.94
C LEU A 38 -4.84 -6.36 15.82
N ALA A 39 -4.91 -7.61 15.34
CA ALA A 39 -5.89 -8.00 14.33
C ALA A 39 -7.33 -7.74 14.80
N GLU A 40 -7.64 -8.05 16.06
CA GLU A 40 -8.96 -7.80 16.64
C GLU A 40 -9.28 -6.30 16.73
N ALA A 41 -8.33 -5.48 17.19
CA ALA A 41 -8.48 -4.03 17.21
C ALA A 41 -8.73 -3.45 15.81
N LEU A 42 -8.12 -4.02 14.78
CA LEU A 42 -8.28 -3.58 13.39
C LEU A 42 -9.57 -4.06 12.71
N LYS A 43 -10.20 -5.16 13.18
CA LYS A 43 -11.46 -5.66 12.61
C LYS A 43 -12.57 -4.60 12.63
N GLY A 44 -12.60 -3.77 13.67
CA GLY A 44 -13.56 -2.68 13.81
C GLY A 44 -13.48 -1.60 12.73
N TYR A 45 -12.33 -1.45 12.06
CA TYR A 45 -12.12 -0.43 11.03
C TYR A 45 -12.47 -0.92 9.62
N ALA A 46 -12.22 -2.19 9.32
CA ALA A 46 -12.30 -2.72 7.97
C ALA A 46 -13.73 -2.67 7.38
N GLN A 47 -14.74 -3.07 8.15
CA GLN A 47 -16.11 -3.11 7.65
C GLN A 47 -16.76 -1.71 7.52
N PRO A 48 -16.67 -0.81 8.53
CA PRO A 48 -17.16 0.55 8.37
C PRO A 48 -16.50 1.29 7.21
N LEU A 49 -15.19 1.13 7.02
CA LEU A 49 -14.48 1.74 5.89
C LEU A 49 -15.01 1.22 4.55
N ARG A 50 -15.16 -0.10 4.38
CA ARG A 50 -15.75 -0.66 3.15
C ARG A 50 -17.15 -0.13 2.88
N LYS A 51 -17.98 -0.02 3.92
CA LYS A 51 -19.33 0.51 3.80
C LYS A 51 -19.32 1.98 3.39
N ALA A 52 -18.44 2.79 3.96
CA ALA A 52 -18.28 4.20 3.57
C ALA A 52 -17.82 4.35 2.12
N LEU A 53 -16.85 3.53 1.69
CA LEU A 53 -16.32 3.54 0.33
C LEU A 53 -17.34 3.11 -0.73
N ALA A 54 -18.33 2.30 -0.38
CA ALA A 54 -19.35 1.83 -1.32
C ALA A 54 -20.20 2.96 -1.92
N GLY A 55 -20.32 4.10 -1.23
CA GLY A 55 -21.04 5.28 -1.72
C GLY A 55 -20.15 6.33 -2.39
N VAL A 56 -18.85 6.06 -2.52
CA VAL A 56 -17.89 7.01 -3.08
C VAL A 56 -17.67 6.72 -4.55
N ASP A 57 -17.72 7.78 -5.36
CA ASP A 57 -17.22 7.74 -6.73
C ASP A 57 -15.68 7.61 -6.72
N ALA A 58 -15.19 6.43 -7.10
CA ALA A 58 -13.78 6.10 -7.07
C ALA A 58 -12.96 6.95 -8.05
N GLU A 59 -13.53 7.28 -9.22
CA GLU A 59 -12.85 8.09 -10.23
C GLU A 59 -12.70 9.53 -9.74
N ALA A 60 -13.77 10.10 -9.17
CA ALA A 60 -13.74 11.44 -8.59
C ALA A 60 -12.85 11.54 -7.34
N LEU A 61 -12.71 10.46 -6.57
CA LEU A 61 -11.86 10.43 -5.37
C LEU A 61 -10.37 10.26 -5.69
N LEU A 62 -10.01 9.60 -6.78
CA LEU A 62 -8.64 9.15 -7.05
C LEU A 62 -7.63 10.31 -6.95
N ILE A 63 -7.81 11.37 -7.72
CA ILE A 63 -6.84 12.47 -7.77
C ILE A 63 -6.76 13.24 -6.44
N PRO A 64 -7.87 13.66 -5.80
CA PRO A 64 -7.82 14.27 -4.47
C PRO A 64 -7.14 13.38 -3.42
N LEU A 65 -7.41 12.08 -3.42
CA LEU A 65 -6.79 11.14 -2.50
C LEU A 65 -5.28 11.04 -2.76
N MET A 66 -4.86 10.93 -4.02
CA MET A 66 -3.43 10.88 -4.35
C MET A 66 -2.69 12.17 -3.96
N ALA A 67 -3.33 13.34 -4.09
CA ALA A 67 -2.77 14.61 -3.64
C ALA A 67 -2.65 14.68 -2.10
N LEU A 68 -3.64 14.16 -1.37
CA LEU A 68 -3.54 14.01 0.08
C LEU A 68 -2.36 13.10 0.47
N LEU A 69 -2.23 11.95 -0.19
CA LEU A 69 -1.12 11.02 0.05
C LEU A 69 0.23 11.66 -0.28
N GLU A 70 0.35 12.39 -1.39
CA GLU A 70 1.56 13.17 -1.72
C GLU A 70 1.96 14.11 -0.58
N GLY A 71 0.99 14.84 -0.01
CA GLY A 71 1.20 15.72 1.13
C GLY A 71 1.71 14.98 2.37
N LEU A 72 1.11 13.83 2.70
CA LEU A 72 1.53 13.00 3.83
C LEU A 72 2.94 12.41 3.65
N VAL A 73 3.29 12.01 2.43
CA VAL A 73 4.64 11.53 2.11
C VAL A 73 5.66 12.66 2.25
N ARG A 74 5.38 13.84 1.69
CA ARG A 74 6.28 15.01 1.79
C ARG A 74 6.48 15.49 3.22
N GLN A 75 5.50 15.30 4.09
CA GLN A 75 5.60 15.61 5.53
C GLN A 75 6.34 14.52 6.34
N GLY A 76 6.72 13.39 5.73
CA GLY A 76 7.35 12.27 6.41
C GLY A 76 6.41 11.46 7.32
N VAL A 77 5.09 11.73 7.28
CA VAL A 77 4.07 10.99 8.04
C VAL A 77 3.82 9.62 7.43
N MET A 78 3.89 9.53 6.10
CA MET A 78 3.73 8.30 5.34
C MET A 78 5.04 7.97 4.61
N ALA A 79 5.44 6.69 4.60
CA ALA A 79 6.56 6.25 3.79
C ALA A 79 6.25 6.40 2.29
N ASP A 80 7.24 6.77 1.47
CA ASP A 80 7.05 6.77 0.03
C ASP A 80 6.87 5.32 -0.46
N THR A 81 5.70 5.04 -1.04
CA THR A 81 5.34 3.72 -1.56
C THR A 81 5.62 3.58 -3.06
N GLY A 82 6.24 4.58 -3.69
CA GLY A 82 6.39 4.66 -5.13
C GLY A 82 5.25 5.44 -5.80
N LEU A 83 4.76 6.50 -5.14
CA LEU A 83 3.63 7.30 -5.62
C LEU A 83 4.05 8.13 -6.85
N CYS A 84 3.34 8.03 -7.97
CA CYS A 84 3.66 8.81 -9.18
C CYS A 84 3.78 10.32 -8.90
N LEU A 85 2.95 10.86 -8.00
CA LEU A 85 2.96 12.28 -7.63
C LEU A 85 4.22 12.71 -6.85
N THR A 86 4.98 11.78 -6.26
CA THR A 86 6.28 12.04 -5.60
C THR A 86 7.46 11.68 -6.50
N CYS A 87 7.21 11.28 -7.75
CA CYS A 87 8.24 10.79 -8.67
C CYS A 87 8.91 11.94 -9.44
N ARG A 88 10.25 11.93 -9.50
CA ARG A 88 11.05 12.88 -10.28
C ARG A 88 10.78 12.86 -11.78
N HIS A 89 10.14 11.81 -12.29
CA HIS A 89 9.82 11.64 -13.71
C HIS A 89 8.46 12.25 -14.09
N LEU A 90 7.59 12.55 -13.12
CA LEU A 90 6.28 13.14 -13.42
C LEU A 90 6.43 14.62 -13.78
N ARG A 91 5.72 15.05 -14.84
CA ARG A 91 5.55 16.45 -15.25
C ARG A 91 4.05 16.76 -15.30
N ARG A 92 3.69 18.02 -15.00
CA ARG A 92 2.29 18.49 -14.95
C ARG A 92 1.92 19.39 -16.14
N GLU A 93 2.51 19.13 -17.30
CA GLU A 93 2.32 19.92 -18.52
C GLU A 93 1.14 19.36 -19.33
N GLY A 94 0.01 20.08 -19.36
CA GLY A 94 -1.19 19.63 -20.09
C GLY A 94 -1.86 18.38 -19.53
N GLY A 95 -1.66 18.08 -18.24
CA GLY A 95 -2.11 16.84 -17.59
C GLY A 95 -0.96 16.16 -16.85
N PHE A 96 -0.97 14.83 -16.80
CA PHE A 96 0.13 14.04 -16.24
C PHE A 96 0.99 13.48 -17.36
N TYR A 97 2.30 13.75 -17.33
CA TYR A 97 3.24 13.22 -18.30
C TYR A 97 4.40 12.52 -17.59
N CYS A 98 4.67 11.27 -17.97
CA CYS A 98 5.81 10.53 -17.45
C CYS A 98 7.01 10.72 -18.38
N ALA A 99 8.02 11.47 -17.93
CA ALA A 99 9.23 11.74 -18.72
C ALA A 99 10.10 10.49 -18.97
N LEU A 100 9.98 9.46 -18.12
CA LEU A 100 10.69 8.19 -18.31
C LEU A 100 10.08 7.36 -19.45
N LEU A 101 8.75 7.18 -19.42
CA LEU A 101 8.02 6.40 -20.42
C LEU A 101 7.69 7.21 -21.68
N ARG A 102 7.80 8.54 -21.60
CA ARG A 102 7.49 9.52 -22.65
C ARG A 102 6.03 9.45 -23.13
N LEU A 103 5.09 9.41 -22.19
CA LEU A 103 3.66 9.35 -22.48
C LEU A 103 2.83 10.18 -21.51
N HIS A 104 1.66 10.61 -21.99
CA HIS A 104 0.60 11.17 -21.15
C HIS A 104 -0.11 10.05 -20.40
N LEU A 105 -0.30 10.24 -19.10
CA LEU A 105 -1.04 9.35 -18.23
C LEU A 105 -2.45 9.90 -18.04
N ALA A 106 -3.46 9.05 -18.23
CA ALA A 106 -4.78 9.35 -17.69
C ALA A 106 -4.72 9.32 -16.14
N PRO A 107 -5.63 10.01 -15.44
CA PRO A 107 -5.73 9.94 -13.98
C PRO A 107 -5.66 8.51 -13.42
N GLU A 108 -6.37 7.58 -14.04
CA GLU A 108 -6.44 6.16 -13.68
C GLU A 108 -5.14 5.37 -13.93
N ASP A 109 -4.23 5.89 -14.77
CA ASP A 109 -2.93 5.27 -15.04
C ASP A 109 -1.86 5.65 -14.00
N LEU A 110 -2.16 6.62 -13.13
CA LEU A 110 -1.27 6.99 -12.04
C LEU A 110 -1.19 5.86 -11.01
N ARG A 111 0.03 5.61 -10.50
CA ARG A 111 0.31 4.48 -9.61
C ARG A 111 0.66 4.96 -8.20
N LEU A 112 0.18 4.22 -7.20
CA LEU A 112 0.61 4.34 -5.80
C LEU A 112 1.90 3.56 -5.51
N ALA A 113 2.23 2.60 -6.39
CA ALA A 113 3.41 1.74 -6.33
C ALA A 113 4.00 1.55 -7.74
N CYS A 114 4.51 2.63 -8.32
CA CYS A 114 5.20 2.59 -9.60
C CYS A 114 6.54 1.84 -9.45
N PRO A 115 6.81 0.80 -10.27
CA PRO A 115 8.06 0.03 -10.18
C PRO A 115 9.28 0.85 -10.61
N ASP A 116 9.08 1.85 -11.47
CA ASP A 116 10.12 2.74 -12.01
C ASP A 116 10.17 4.08 -11.27
N HIS A 117 9.54 4.15 -10.09
CA HIS A 117 9.55 5.36 -9.27
C HIS A 117 10.98 5.73 -8.88
N ALA A 118 11.27 7.04 -8.93
CA ALA A 118 12.45 7.62 -8.32
C ALA A 118 12.03 8.88 -7.55
N PRO A 119 12.40 9.02 -6.26
CA PRO A 119 12.05 10.18 -5.46
C PRO A 119 12.49 11.50 -6.12
N ALA A 120 11.62 12.52 -6.03
CA ALA A 120 11.86 13.88 -6.49
C ALA A 120 12.83 14.66 -5.58
#